data_AF-A0A2K1QLB9-F1
#
_entry.id   AF-A0A2K1QLB9-F1
#
_cell.length_a   1.000
_cell.length_b   1.000
_cell.length_c   1.000
_cell.angle_alpha   90.00
_cell.angle_beta   90.00
_cell.angle_gamma   90.00
#
_symmetry.space_group_name_H-M   'P 1'
#
loop_
_entity.id
_entity.type
_entity.pdbx_description
1 polymer ?
#
loop_
_entity_poly.entity_id
_entity_poly.type
_entity_poly.pdbx_seq_one_letter_code
_entity_poly.pdbx_strand_id
1 'polypeptide(L)'
;MKNGHLVSRSSDYIIYSVEAESIDRVVALFGPSTKLGAIVGGQTSCKAPEIAAFTSHLPPDTSIISIHSLHGPGVSPVNQPLVFIPHRSTPPALDLVQRIFSSFNSKTVILSAEQHDRITADTQAVTHAAFLSMGAAWAANAQFPWEIPRYLGGIENVKINITLRIYSNKWHVYAGLAILNPSAKRQIRQYAESVTELFKLMLAGDKEVLKNRIWEAGKAVFGTVGEGKEGGLLLEDELLDRFSLGTKPERRVRNNHLSLLAMVDCWWKLGIVPYDHMICSTPLFRLWLGITEYLFRDKDLLDEVVETAIHDNTFRADDLEFTFAARDWSDRVSFGNMDGYREKFESIQSYFAPRFPEATKVGNEMIKTIEENLKARQRAA
;
A
#
# COMPACT_ATOMS: atom_id res chain seq x y z
N MET A 1 20.46 29.88 -10.12
CA MET A 1 19.43 30.92 -10.39
C MET A 1 18.79 31.37 -9.08
N LYS A 2 18.16 32.55 -9.04
CA LYS A 2 17.78 33.23 -7.78
C LYS A 2 16.40 32.86 -7.22
N ASN A 3 15.47 32.33 -8.03
CA ASN A 3 14.13 31.91 -7.59
C ASN A 3 13.49 30.91 -8.57
N GLY A 4 12.31 30.37 -8.21
CA GLY A 4 11.57 29.40 -9.02
C GLY A 4 11.07 29.92 -10.37
N HIS A 5 10.71 31.22 -10.46
CA HIS A 5 10.29 31.82 -11.73
C HIS A 5 11.41 31.81 -12.77
N LEU A 6 12.64 32.17 -12.37
CA LEU A 6 13.78 32.21 -13.26
C LEU A 6 14.20 30.80 -13.69
N VAL A 7 14.11 29.81 -12.79
CA VAL A 7 14.32 28.40 -13.14
C VAL A 7 13.30 27.98 -14.19
N SER A 8 12.00 28.17 -13.93
CA SER A 8 10.92 27.80 -14.84
C SER A 8 11.03 28.44 -16.23
N ARG A 9 11.48 29.71 -16.32
CA ARG A 9 11.70 30.41 -17.60
C ARG A 9 12.85 29.87 -18.44
N SER A 10 13.80 29.20 -17.82
CA SER A 10 15.04 28.75 -18.46
C SER A 10 15.08 27.24 -18.75
N SER A 11 14.14 26.49 -18.19
CA SER A 11 14.10 25.03 -18.25
C SER A 11 13.28 24.54 -19.43
N ASP A 12 13.82 23.58 -20.18
CA ASP A 12 13.11 22.86 -21.24
C ASP A 12 12.25 21.70 -20.70
N TYR A 13 12.63 21.17 -19.54
CA TYR A 13 11.88 20.16 -18.79
C TYR A 13 11.90 20.48 -17.30
N ILE A 14 10.72 20.49 -16.67
CA ILE A 14 10.53 20.83 -15.25
C ILE A 14 9.79 19.68 -14.57
N ILE A 15 10.29 19.23 -13.42
CA ILE A 15 9.59 18.27 -12.56
C ILE A 15 9.30 18.91 -11.21
N TYR A 16 8.02 18.97 -10.84
CA TYR A 16 7.58 19.37 -9.50
C TYR A 16 7.63 18.17 -8.55
N SER A 17 8.58 18.21 -7.60
CA SER A 17 8.78 17.20 -6.56
C SER A 17 8.48 17.78 -5.17
N VAL A 18 7.25 18.21 -4.96
CA VAL A 18 6.74 18.75 -3.68
C VAL A 18 5.70 17.80 -3.07
N GLU A 19 5.28 18.05 -1.83
CA GLU A 19 4.16 17.31 -1.25
C GLU A 19 2.90 17.49 -2.10
N ALA A 20 2.10 16.43 -2.24
CA ALA A 20 0.90 16.44 -3.08
C ALA A 20 -0.11 17.53 -2.68
N GLU A 21 -0.17 17.90 -1.40
CA GLU A 21 -1.01 19.01 -0.90
C GLU A 21 -0.48 20.39 -1.32
N SER A 22 0.83 20.53 -1.51
CA SER A 22 1.46 21.78 -1.92
C SER A 22 1.48 21.99 -3.44
N ILE A 23 1.12 20.97 -4.23
CA ILE A 23 1.29 21.01 -5.69
C ILE A 23 0.52 22.17 -6.33
N ASP A 24 -0.74 22.36 -5.96
CA ASP A 24 -1.58 23.43 -6.52
C ASP A 24 -0.99 24.81 -6.26
N ARG A 25 -0.68 25.10 -4.98
CA ARG A 25 -0.08 26.38 -4.57
C ARG A 25 1.25 26.66 -5.28
N VAL A 26 2.11 25.65 -5.39
CA VAL A 26 3.46 25.81 -5.98
C VAL A 26 3.37 25.99 -7.49
N VAL A 27 2.51 25.25 -8.17
CA VAL A 27 2.28 25.40 -9.61
C VAL A 27 1.59 26.72 -9.92
N ALA A 28 0.62 27.16 -9.11
CA ALA A 28 0.00 28.48 -9.24
C ALA A 28 1.03 29.62 -9.19
N LEU A 29 2.03 29.48 -8.31
CA LEU A 29 3.08 30.49 -8.16
C LEU A 29 4.09 30.46 -9.32
N PHE A 30 4.64 29.30 -9.67
CA PHE A 30 5.77 29.21 -10.61
C PHE A 30 5.39 28.76 -12.03
N GLY A 31 4.31 28.01 -12.17
CA GLY A 31 3.80 27.45 -13.43
C GLY A 31 3.61 28.48 -14.55
N PRO A 32 3.03 29.68 -14.29
CA PRO A 32 2.87 30.72 -15.31
C PRO A 32 4.19 31.25 -15.89
N SER A 33 5.33 31.00 -15.23
CA SER A 33 6.66 31.40 -15.71
C SER A 33 7.31 30.36 -16.64
N THR A 34 6.60 29.28 -16.99
CA THR A 34 7.17 28.20 -17.79
C THR A 34 7.53 28.67 -19.20
N LYS A 35 8.71 28.26 -19.67
CA LYS A 35 9.21 28.53 -21.01
C LYS A 35 8.25 28.00 -22.08
N LEU A 36 8.10 28.76 -23.19
CA LEU A 36 7.30 28.37 -24.35
C LEU A 36 7.70 26.97 -24.84
N GLY A 37 6.72 26.07 -25.00
CA GLY A 37 6.95 24.72 -25.52
C GLY A 37 7.68 23.76 -24.58
N ALA A 38 7.97 24.17 -23.34
CA ALA A 38 8.61 23.30 -22.37
C ALA A 38 7.70 22.13 -21.95
N ILE A 39 8.33 21.08 -21.44
CA ILE A 39 7.66 19.94 -20.83
C ILE A 39 7.61 20.16 -19.31
N VAL A 40 6.46 19.91 -18.71
CA VAL A 40 6.24 19.98 -17.26
C VAL A 40 5.69 18.65 -16.79
N GLY A 41 6.21 18.15 -15.68
CA GLY A 41 5.70 16.97 -15.00
C GLY A 41 5.73 17.16 -13.49
N GLY A 42 5.11 16.22 -12.79
CA GLY A 42 5.29 16.05 -11.36
C GLY A 42 5.68 14.62 -11.03
N GLN A 43 6.08 14.43 -9.77
CA GLN A 43 6.43 13.12 -9.20
C GLN A 43 5.61 12.83 -7.93
N THR A 44 4.45 13.49 -7.76
CA THR A 44 3.61 13.26 -6.58
C THR A 44 3.05 11.83 -6.59
N SER A 45 2.57 11.31 -5.47
CA SER A 45 2.01 9.95 -5.43
C SER A 45 0.58 9.86 -5.97
N CYS A 46 -0.12 10.98 -6.19
CA CYS A 46 -1.49 11.05 -6.73
C CYS A 46 -1.54 11.99 -7.93
N LYS A 47 -2.06 11.52 -9.07
CA LYS A 47 -2.09 12.29 -10.30
C LYS A 47 -3.28 13.22 -10.41
N ALA A 48 -4.44 12.89 -9.82
CA ALA A 48 -5.62 13.75 -9.89
C ALA A 48 -5.36 15.22 -9.46
N PRO A 49 -4.83 15.51 -8.25
CA PRO A 49 -4.55 16.90 -7.84
C PRO A 49 -3.42 17.54 -8.67
N GLU A 50 -2.42 16.76 -9.06
CA GLU A 50 -1.29 17.22 -9.86
C GLU A 50 -1.72 17.67 -11.26
N ILE A 51 -2.52 16.85 -11.95
CA ILE A 51 -3.07 17.16 -13.26
C ILE A 51 -4.06 18.32 -13.19
N ALA A 52 -4.86 18.42 -12.13
CA ALA A 52 -5.75 19.56 -11.92
C ALA A 52 -4.96 20.89 -11.78
N ALA A 53 -3.88 20.88 -10.99
CA ALA A 53 -3.01 22.04 -10.84
C ALA A 53 -2.33 22.42 -12.17
N PHE A 54 -1.82 21.43 -12.90
CA PHE A 54 -1.17 21.67 -14.19
C PHE A 54 -2.12 22.21 -15.24
N THR A 55 -3.33 21.65 -15.35
CA THR A 55 -4.34 22.13 -16.30
C THR A 55 -4.82 23.54 -15.97
N SER A 56 -4.86 23.91 -14.69
CA SER A 56 -5.36 25.22 -14.25
C SER A 56 -4.32 26.34 -14.41
N HIS A 57 -3.05 26.06 -14.12
CA HIS A 57 -2.03 27.10 -13.92
C HIS A 57 -0.92 27.12 -14.96
N LEU A 58 -0.75 26.07 -15.78
CA LEU A 58 0.28 26.05 -16.82
C LEU A 58 -0.20 26.68 -18.13
N PRO A 59 0.68 27.41 -18.84
CA PRO A 59 0.38 27.95 -20.16
C PRO A 59 -0.06 26.85 -21.16
N PRO A 60 -1.01 27.12 -22.06
CA PRO A 60 -1.59 26.11 -22.96
C PRO A 60 -0.61 25.52 -23.97
N ASP A 61 0.49 26.23 -24.24
CA ASP A 61 1.58 25.86 -25.15
C ASP A 61 2.63 24.94 -24.51
N THR A 62 2.44 24.54 -23.25
CA THR A 62 3.31 23.58 -22.55
C THR A 62 2.82 22.15 -22.68
N SER A 63 3.76 21.19 -22.74
CA SER A 63 3.45 19.77 -22.64
C SER A 63 3.41 19.30 -21.19
N ILE A 64 2.44 18.45 -20.83
CA ILE A 64 2.29 17.87 -19.49
C ILE A 64 2.58 16.37 -19.57
N ILE A 65 3.72 15.96 -18.99
CA ILE A 65 4.16 14.57 -18.89
C ILE A 65 4.71 14.35 -17.48
N SER A 66 3.88 13.78 -16.63
CA SER A 66 4.27 13.40 -15.27
C SER A 66 4.92 12.03 -15.22
N ILE A 67 5.58 11.76 -14.10
CA ILE A 67 6.15 10.45 -13.81
C ILE A 67 5.78 10.02 -12.39
N HIS A 68 5.91 8.73 -12.10
CA HIS A 68 5.91 8.24 -10.72
C HIS A 68 6.85 7.05 -10.63
N SER A 69 7.92 7.20 -9.85
CA SER A 69 8.79 6.09 -9.51
C SER A 69 8.20 5.33 -8.33
N LEU A 70 7.90 4.04 -8.50
CA LEU A 70 7.21 3.22 -7.48
C LEU A 70 8.18 2.59 -6.47
N HIS A 71 9.14 3.37 -5.98
CA HIS A 71 10.06 2.96 -4.92
C HIS A 71 10.32 4.10 -3.94
N GLY A 72 10.71 3.74 -2.72
CA GLY A 72 11.07 4.72 -1.69
C GLY A 72 12.44 5.38 -1.92
N PRO A 73 12.74 6.47 -1.20
CA PRO A 73 14.08 7.05 -1.17
C PRO A 73 15.13 6.02 -0.73
N GLY A 74 16.31 6.05 -1.35
CA GLY A 74 17.42 5.14 -1.03
C GLY A 74 17.34 3.75 -1.67
N VAL A 75 16.29 3.45 -2.45
CA VAL A 75 16.18 2.23 -3.26
C VAL A 75 16.72 2.51 -4.67
N SER A 76 17.50 1.59 -5.22
CA SER A 76 17.98 1.68 -6.60
C SER A 76 16.81 1.61 -7.59
N PRO A 77 16.73 2.50 -8.60
CA PRO A 77 15.65 2.51 -9.58
C PRO A 77 15.73 1.35 -10.60
N VAL A 78 16.86 0.63 -10.63
CA VAL A 78 17.12 -0.45 -11.58
C VAL A 78 16.09 -1.57 -11.39
N ASN A 79 15.41 -1.95 -12.47
CA ASN A 79 14.31 -2.91 -12.52
C ASN A 79 13.07 -2.55 -11.68
N GLN A 80 13.02 -1.36 -11.08
CA GLN A 80 11.82 -0.87 -10.39
C GLN A 80 10.85 -0.26 -11.41
N PRO A 81 9.52 -0.30 -11.16
CA PRO A 81 8.56 0.34 -12.05
C PRO A 81 8.71 1.87 -12.06
N LEU A 82 8.80 2.45 -13.26
CA LEU A 82 8.72 3.88 -13.51
C LEU A 82 7.54 4.15 -14.43
N VAL A 83 6.50 4.79 -13.88
CA VAL A 83 5.30 5.12 -14.64
C VAL A 83 5.47 6.47 -15.32
N PHE A 84 5.19 6.55 -16.61
CA PHE A 84 5.02 7.78 -17.37
C PHE A 84 3.54 8.06 -17.54
N ILE A 85 3.14 9.30 -17.29
CA ILE A 85 1.76 9.77 -17.32
C ILE A 85 1.65 10.95 -18.31
N PRO A 86 1.61 10.67 -19.63
CA PRO A 86 1.32 11.70 -20.62
C PRO A 86 -0.11 12.20 -20.47
N HIS A 87 -0.31 13.52 -20.37
CA HIS A 87 -1.65 14.12 -20.25
C HIS A 87 -1.95 15.09 -21.41
N ARG A 88 -1.14 16.13 -21.56
CA ARG A 88 -1.17 17.07 -22.69
C ARG A 88 0.16 16.99 -23.40
N SER A 89 0.37 16.02 -24.28
CA SER A 89 1.70 15.75 -24.83
C SER A 89 1.65 15.30 -26.29
N THR A 90 2.78 15.46 -26.98
CA THR A 90 3.00 14.88 -28.31
C THR A 90 3.91 13.64 -28.21
N PRO A 91 3.88 12.71 -29.18
CA PRO A 91 4.78 11.56 -29.19
C PRO A 91 6.28 11.91 -29.09
N PRO A 92 6.79 12.96 -29.79
CA PRO A 92 8.19 13.37 -29.63
C PRO A 92 8.54 13.86 -28.22
N ALA A 93 7.61 14.54 -27.54
CA ALA A 93 7.83 14.99 -26.16
C ALA A 93 7.91 13.80 -25.20
N LEU A 94 7.05 12.80 -25.36
CA LEU A 94 7.08 11.57 -24.57
C LEU A 94 8.35 10.76 -24.82
N ASP A 95 8.80 10.64 -26.07
CA ASP A 95 10.07 9.98 -26.41
C ASP A 95 11.29 10.71 -25.80
N LEU A 96 11.29 12.05 -25.81
CA LEU A 96 12.34 12.82 -25.13
C LEU A 96 12.39 12.50 -23.62
N VAL A 97 11.24 12.53 -22.94
CA VAL A 97 11.17 12.25 -21.49
C VAL A 97 11.60 10.80 -21.19
N GLN A 98 11.17 9.82 -21.99
CA GLN A 98 11.62 8.43 -21.83
C GLN A 98 13.13 8.28 -22.01
N ARG A 99 13.72 8.96 -23.00
CA ARG A 99 15.19 8.96 -23.20
C ARG A 99 15.93 9.57 -22.03
N ILE A 100 15.44 10.67 -21.45
CA ILE A 100 16.03 11.27 -20.24
C ILE A 100 16.08 10.26 -19.10
N PHE A 101 14.99 9.52 -18.88
CA PHE A 101 14.89 8.54 -17.79
C PHE A 101 15.46 7.15 -18.12
N SER A 102 15.89 6.89 -19.35
CA SER A 102 16.46 5.60 -19.77
C SER A 102 17.67 5.18 -18.92
N SER A 103 18.44 6.16 -18.45
CA SER A 103 19.61 5.94 -17.58
C SER A 103 19.28 5.26 -16.24
N PHE A 104 18.01 5.27 -15.81
CA PHE A 104 17.59 4.66 -14.54
C PHE A 104 17.50 3.13 -14.63
N ASN A 105 17.45 2.57 -15.85
CA ASN A 105 17.22 1.14 -16.09
C ASN A 105 15.98 0.60 -15.36
N SER A 106 14.95 1.44 -15.23
CA SER A 106 13.65 1.10 -14.64
C SER A 106 12.79 0.34 -15.64
N LYS A 107 11.81 -0.42 -15.13
CA LYS A 107 10.75 -1.01 -15.95
C LYS A 107 9.72 0.07 -16.25
N THR A 108 9.70 0.52 -17.50
CA THR A 108 8.83 1.63 -17.92
C THR A 108 7.40 1.16 -18.11
N VAL A 109 6.44 1.92 -17.59
CA VAL A 109 5.01 1.69 -17.77
C VAL A 109 4.36 3.00 -18.21
N ILE A 110 3.43 2.98 -19.15
CA ILE A 110 2.70 4.18 -19.59
C ILE A 110 1.25 4.02 -19.17
N LEU A 111 0.73 4.99 -18.40
CA LEU A 111 -0.65 4.98 -17.89
C LEU A 111 -1.27 6.37 -18.03
N SER A 112 -2.59 6.43 -18.18
CA SER A 112 -3.32 7.68 -17.93
C SER A 112 -3.29 8.04 -16.43
N ALA A 113 -3.54 9.31 -16.10
CA ALA A 113 -3.62 9.76 -14.71
C ALA A 113 -4.69 9.00 -13.90
N GLU A 114 -5.84 8.73 -14.54
CA GLU A 114 -6.94 7.97 -13.94
C GLU A 114 -6.56 6.49 -13.72
N GLN A 115 -5.95 5.84 -14.71
CA GLN A 115 -5.47 4.46 -14.57
C GLN A 115 -4.43 4.34 -13.47
N HIS A 116 -3.45 5.27 -13.43
CA HIS A 116 -2.45 5.33 -12.38
C HIS A 116 -3.08 5.42 -11.00
N ASP A 117 -3.99 6.39 -10.79
CA ASP A 117 -4.60 6.59 -9.47
C ASP A 117 -5.49 5.41 -9.08
N ARG A 118 -6.18 4.77 -10.04
CA ARG A 118 -6.94 3.55 -9.75
C ARG A 118 -6.03 2.40 -9.31
N ILE A 119 -4.98 2.12 -10.08
CA ILE A 119 -4.05 1.02 -9.80
C ILE A 119 -3.30 1.23 -8.48
N THR A 120 -2.85 2.46 -8.19
CA THR A 120 -2.17 2.77 -6.93
C THR A 120 -3.12 2.64 -5.73
N ALA A 121 -4.40 3.00 -5.89
CA ALA A 121 -5.39 2.73 -4.85
C ALA A 121 -5.56 1.21 -4.62
N ASP A 122 -5.79 0.44 -5.69
CA ASP A 122 -6.01 -1.00 -5.64
C ASP A 122 -4.84 -1.78 -5.03
N THR A 123 -3.61 -1.26 -5.15
CA THR A 123 -2.39 -1.91 -4.64
C THR A 123 -1.87 -1.39 -3.29
N GLN A 124 -2.35 -0.24 -2.80
CA GLN A 124 -1.76 0.39 -1.61
C GLN A 124 -2.78 0.84 -0.57
N ALA A 125 -3.99 1.27 -0.96
CA ALA A 125 -4.93 1.92 -0.05
C ALA A 125 -5.36 0.98 1.10
N VAL A 126 -5.84 -0.22 0.76
CA VAL A 126 -6.29 -1.21 1.75
C VAL A 126 -5.12 -1.75 2.57
N THR A 127 -3.97 -1.96 1.94
CA THR A 127 -2.74 -2.39 2.62
C THR A 127 -2.32 -1.39 3.69
N HIS A 128 -2.26 -0.10 3.36
CA HIS A 128 -1.94 0.94 4.33
C HIS A 128 -3.00 1.03 5.44
N ALA A 129 -4.29 1.00 5.09
CA ALA A 129 -5.37 1.05 6.08
C ALA A 129 -5.29 -0.11 7.09
N ALA A 130 -4.99 -1.33 6.62
CA ALA A 130 -4.80 -2.49 7.49
C ALA A 130 -3.69 -2.26 8.52
N PHE A 131 -2.49 -1.90 8.07
CA PHE A 131 -1.33 -1.76 8.97
C PHE A 131 -1.39 -0.52 9.88
N LEU A 132 -1.97 0.58 9.38
CA LEU A 132 -2.26 1.73 10.24
C LEU A 132 -3.25 1.35 11.35
N SER A 133 -4.25 0.53 11.02
CA SER A 133 -5.21 0.03 12.01
C SER A 133 -4.56 -0.93 13.01
N MET A 134 -3.63 -1.79 12.57
CA MET A 134 -2.85 -2.66 13.47
C MET A 134 -2.04 -1.85 14.48
N GLY A 135 -1.24 -0.88 14.02
CA GLY A 135 -0.42 -0.10 14.94
C GLY A 135 -1.25 0.74 15.91
N ALA A 136 -2.40 1.26 15.46
CA ALA A 136 -3.34 1.95 16.34
C ALA A 136 -3.92 1.01 17.41
N ALA A 137 -4.31 -0.22 17.05
CA ALA A 137 -4.83 -1.20 17.99
C ALA A 137 -3.78 -1.62 19.04
N TRP A 138 -2.54 -1.87 18.60
CA TRP A 138 -1.45 -2.21 19.50
C TRP A 138 -1.10 -1.06 20.46
N ALA A 139 -1.10 0.19 19.97
CA ALA A 139 -0.89 1.36 20.82
C ALA A 139 -2.03 1.53 21.83
N ALA A 140 -3.30 1.34 21.42
CA ALA A 140 -4.46 1.43 22.30
C ALA A 140 -4.42 0.37 23.42
N ASN A 141 -3.95 -0.84 23.10
CA ASN A 141 -3.76 -1.91 24.08
C ASN A 141 -2.47 -1.80 24.90
N ALA A 142 -1.62 -0.78 24.67
CA ALA A 142 -0.29 -0.66 25.26
C ALA A 142 0.58 -1.93 25.09
N GLN A 143 0.51 -2.51 23.89
CA GLN A 143 1.19 -3.75 23.53
C GLN A 143 2.31 -3.52 22.52
N PHE A 144 3.36 -4.34 22.64
CA PHE A 144 4.41 -4.50 21.64
C PHE A 144 4.34 -5.96 21.14
N PRO A 145 3.76 -6.23 19.97
CA PRO A 145 3.50 -7.60 19.52
C PRO A 145 4.72 -8.54 19.55
N TRP A 146 5.92 -8.04 19.22
CA TRP A 146 7.16 -8.83 19.26
C TRP A 146 7.63 -9.20 20.68
N GLU A 147 7.05 -8.61 21.72
CA GLU A 147 7.30 -8.96 23.12
C GLU A 147 6.25 -9.96 23.66
N ILE A 148 5.23 -10.30 22.87
CA ILE A 148 4.12 -11.14 23.28
C ILE A 148 4.18 -12.49 22.54
N PRO A 149 4.29 -13.62 23.26
CA PRO A 149 4.46 -14.94 22.63
C PRO A 149 3.43 -15.30 21.55
N ARG A 150 2.18 -14.84 21.69
CA ARG A 150 1.09 -15.12 20.74
C ARG A 150 1.26 -14.50 19.36
N TYR A 151 2.12 -13.49 19.21
CA TYR A 151 2.38 -12.80 17.94
C TYR A 151 3.72 -13.20 17.30
N LEU A 152 4.43 -14.18 17.85
CA LEU A 152 5.70 -14.65 17.30
C LEU A 152 5.47 -15.68 16.19
N GLY A 153 6.15 -15.51 15.05
CA GLY A 153 6.20 -16.50 13.98
C GLY A 153 5.28 -16.26 12.78
N GLY A 154 5.61 -16.88 11.65
CA GLY A 154 4.78 -16.95 10.44
C GLY A 154 4.23 -15.60 9.95
N ILE A 155 2.92 -15.57 9.68
CA ILE A 155 2.17 -14.41 9.17
C ILE A 155 2.31 -13.18 10.09
N GLU A 156 2.41 -13.38 11.41
CA GLU A 156 2.44 -12.28 12.37
C GLU A 156 3.75 -11.49 12.30
N ASN A 157 4.88 -12.15 12.04
CA ASN A 157 6.15 -11.47 11.81
C ASN A 157 6.10 -10.53 10.60
N VAL A 158 5.45 -10.97 9.52
CA VAL A 158 5.26 -10.13 8.33
C VAL A 158 4.42 -8.90 8.70
N LYS A 159 3.32 -9.08 9.45
CA LYS A 159 2.47 -7.97 9.90
C LYS A 159 3.21 -6.95 10.74
N ILE A 160 4.01 -7.41 11.69
CA ILE A 160 4.82 -6.56 12.58
C ILE A 160 5.80 -5.73 11.77
N ASN A 161 6.60 -6.39 10.93
CA ASN A 161 7.64 -5.73 10.14
C ASN A 161 7.03 -4.66 9.20
N ILE A 162 5.92 -4.95 8.53
CA ILE A 162 5.29 -3.99 7.63
C ILE A 162 4.68 -2.81 8.42
N THR A 163 4.02 -3.09 9.55
CA THR A 163 3.44 -2.04 10.40
C THR A 163 4.52 -1.07 10.89
N LEU A 164 5.62 -1.60 11.45
CA LEU A 164 6.71 -0.77 11.94
C LEU A 164 7.38 0.02 10.82
N ARG A 165 7.53 -0.56 9.63
CA ARG A 165 8.04 0.15 8.45
C ARG A 165 7.12 1.30 8.00
N ILE A 166 5.80 1.13 8.11
CA ILE A 166 4.86 2.22 7.79
C ILE A 166 5.02 3.35 8.80
N TYR A 167 5.00 3.03 10.09
CA TYR A 167 5.17 4.03 11.14
C TYR A 167 6.57 4.64 11.22
N SER A 168 7.61 4.02 10.65
CA SER A 168 8.94 4.63 10.54
C SER A 168 9.07 5.66 9.40
N ASN A 169 8.04 5.83 8.58
CA ASN A 169 7.99 6.79 7.48
C ASN A 169 7.17 8.04 7.84
N LYS A 170 7.13 9.02 6.92
CA LYS A 170 6.40 10.27 7.13
C LYS A 170 4.90 10.10 6.84
N TRP A 171 4.05 10.59 7.74
CA TRP A 171 2.59 10.48 7.67
C TRP A 171 2.00 10.97 6.34
N HIS A 172 2.54 12.07 5.78
CA HIS A 172 2.00 12.74 4.60
C HIS A 172 2.09 11.87 3.32
N VAL A 173 2.96 10.87 3.29
CA VAL A 173 3.04 9.89 2.19
C VAL A 173 1.77 9.04 2.15
N TYR A 174 1.29 8.60 3.33
CA TYR A 174 0.10 7.76 3.47
C TYR A 174 -1.18 8.59 3.39
N ALA A 175 -1.21 9.74 4.06
CA ALA A 175 -2.34 10.65 4.06
C ALA A 175 -2.63 11.20 2.65
N GLY A 176 -1.58 11.61 1.93
CA GLY A 176 -1.71 12.11 0.57
C GLY A 176 -2.41 11.11 -0.35
N LEU A 177 -1.96 9.85 -0.34
CA LEU A 177 -2.62 8.80 -1.12
C LEU A 177 -4.06 8.55 -0.66
N ALA A 178 -4.27 8.39 0.64
CA ALA A 178 -5.59 8.02 1.16
C ALA A 178 -6.65 9.12 0.94
N ILE A 179 -6.29 10.38 1.16
CA ILE A 179 -7.20 11.52 1.15
C ILE A 179 -7.36 12.16 -0.24
N LEU A 180 -6.30 12.18 -1.06
CA LEU A 180 -6.37 12.87 -2.36
C LEU A 180 -6.80 11.96 -3.52
N ASN A 181 -6.80 10.64 -3.32
CA ASN A 181 -7.24 9.68 -4.33
C ASN A 181 -8.69 9.20 -4.06
N PRO A 182 -9.66 9.54 -4.93
CA PRO A 182 -11.06 9.13 -4.75
C PRO A 182 -11.27 7.61 -4.73
N SER A 183 -10.47 6.86 -5.50
CA SER A 183 -10.53 5.39 -5.49
C SER A 183 -10.05 4.82 -4.15
N ALA A 184 -9.02 5.44 -3.55
CA ALA A 184 -8.53 5.05 -2.22
C ALA A 184 -9.58 5.29 -1.13
N LYS A 185 -10.28 6.44 -1.15
CA LYS A 185 -11.37 6.71 -0.19
C LYS A 185 -12.44 5.63 -0.21
N ARG A 186 -12.91 5.24 -1.40
CA ARG A 186 -13.91 4.18 -1.57
C ARG A 186 -13.42 2.85 -0.99
N GLN A 187 -12.17 2.50 -1.25
CA GLN A 187 -11.56 1.26 -0.76
C GLN A 187 -11.38 1.24 0.74
N ILE A 188 -10.87 2.32 1.33
CA ILE A 188 -10.66 2.41 2.78
C ILE A 188 -11.99 2.38 3.52
N ARG A 189 -13.04 2.98 2.96
CA ARG A 189 -14.41 2.85 3.46
C ARG A 189 -14.90 1.41 3.43
N GLN A 190 -14.85 0.77 2.27
CA GLN A 190 -15.28 -0.62 2.16
C GLN A 190 -14.47 -1.55 3.07
N TYR A 191 -13.16 -1.32 3.22
CA TYR A 191 -12.32 -2.11 4.12
C TYR A 191 -12.79 -2.00 5.57
N ALA A 192 -13.07 -0.78 6.06
CA ALA A 192 -13.59 -0.58 7.41
C ALA A 192 -14.97 -1.24 7.60
N GLU A 193 -15.83 -1.19 6.58
CA GLU A 193 -17.12 -1.90 6.56
C GLU A 193 -16.91 -3.42 6.62
N SER A 194 -16.01 -3.99 5.80
CA SER A 194 -15.65 -5.41 5.79
C SER A 194 -15.08 -5.88 7.14
N VAL A 195 -14.15 -5.14 7.74
CA VAL A 195 -13.63 -5.43 9.09
C VAL A 195 -14.77 -5.48 10.10
N THR A 196 -15.63 -4.45 10.10
CA THR A 196 -16.75 -4.33 11.05
C THR A 196 -17.76 -5.46 10.88
N GLU A 197 -18.14 -5.80 9.66
CA GLU A 197 -19.14 -6.84 9.39
C GLU A 197 -18.62 -8.22 9.73
N LEU A 198 -17.37 -8.54 9.35
CA LEU A 198 -16.77 -9.83 9.71
C LEU A 198 -16.62 -9.97 11.22
N PHE A 199 -16.17 -8.93 11.92
CA PHE A 199 -16.06 -8.96 13.37
C PHE A 199 -17.43 -9.12 14.07
N LYS A 200 -18.50 -8.52 13.53
CA LYS A 200 -19.87 -8.75 14.03
C LYS A 200 -20.30 -10.20 13.89
N LEU A 201 -20.00 -10.86 12.78
CA LEU A 201 -20.29 -12.29 12.60
C LEU A 201 -19.52 -13.15 13.60
N MET A 202 -18.26 -12.81 13.87
CA MET A 202 -17.44 -13.47 14.89
C MET A 202 -18.06 -13.34 16.29
N LEU A 203 -18.61 -12.17 16.64
CA LEU A 203 -19.25 -11.92 17.93
C LEU A 203 -20.62 -12.62 18.06
N ALA A 204 -21.38 -12.66 16.97
CA ALA A 204 -22.68 -13.34 16.94
C ALA A 204 -22.56 -14.86 16.99
N GLY A 205 -21.39 -15.41 16.67
CA GLY A 205 -21.18 -16.86 16.56
C GLY A 205 -21.75 -17.44 15.27
N ASP A 206 -21.99 -16.61 14.24
CA ASP A 206 -22.62 -16.99 12.97
C ASP A 206 -21.62 -17.70 12.03
N LYS A 207 -21.14 -18.87 12.47
CA LYS A 207 -20.07 -19.63 11.82
C LYS A 207 -20.32 -19.90 10.33
N GLU A 208 -21.50 -20.40 9.98
CA GLU A 208 -21.81 -20.76 8.60
C GLU A 208 -21.87 -19.54 7.67
N VAL A 209 -22.39 -18.41 8.18
CA VAL A 209 -22.44 -17.15 7.42
C VAL A 209 -21.03 -16.61 7.21
N LEU A 210 -20.21 -16.59 8.27
CA LEU A 210 -18.81 -16.18 8.20
C LEU A 210 -18.03 -17.05 7.21
N LYS A 211 -18.18 -18.38 7.33
CA LYS A 211 -17.53 -19.36 6.44
C LYS A 211 -17.89 -19.08 4.99
N ASN A 212 -19.18 -19.10 4.65
CA ASN A 212 -19.62 -18.92 3.27
C ASN A 212 -19.10 -17.61 2.66
N ARG A 213 -19.18 -16.51 3.44
CA ARG A 213 -18.68 -15.20 3.00
C ARG A 213 -17.18 -15.21 2.69
N ILE A 214 -16.36 -15.77 3.59
CA ILE A 214 -14.91 -15.86 3.39
C ILE A 214 -14.58 -16.73 2.17
N TRP A 215 -15.23 -17.89 2.04
CA TRP A 215 -14.99 -18.82 0.95
C TRP A 215 -15.40 -18.25 -0.42
N GLU A 216 -16.53 -17.55 -0.50
CA GLU A 216 -16.97 -16.86 -1.72
C GLU A 216 -16.01 -15.73 -2.11
N ALA A 217 -15.58 -14.92 -1.14
CA ALA A 217 -14.62 -13.85 -1.37
C ALA A 217 -13.27 -14.42 -1.86
N GLY A 218 -12.77 -15.48 -1.21
CA GLY A 218 -11.57 -16.19 -1.62
C GLY A 218 -11.65 -16.71 -3.05
N LYS A 219 -12.75 -17.37 -3.40
CA LYS A 219 -12.99 -17.89 -4.75
C LYS A 219 -13.03 -16.78 -5.79
N ALA A 220 -13.68 -15.65 -5.48
CA ALA A 220 -13.78 -14.53 -6.41
C ALA A 220 -12.42 -13.85 -6.68
N VAL A 221 -11.55 -13.75 -5.66
CA VAL A 221 -10.26 -13.05 -5.76
C VAL A 221 -9.15 -13.97 -6.30
N PHE A 222 -9.08 -15.21 -5.80
CA PHE A 222 -7.97 -16.13 -6.08
C PHE A 222 -8.34 -17.28 -7.03
N GLY A 223 -9.62 -17.49 -7.33
CA GLY A 223 -10.10 -18.64 -8.08
C GLY A 223 -10.33 -19.88 -7.19
N THR A 224 -10.61 -21.02 -7.81
CA THR A 224 -10.88 -22.27 -7.08
C THR A 224 -9.56 -22.92 -6.64
N VAL A 225 -9.49 -23.41 -5.40
CA VAL A 225 -8.35 -24.20 -4.91
C VAL A 225 -8.13 -25.42 -5.82
N GLY A 226 -6.95 -25.53 -6.42
CA GLY A 226 -6.60 -26.60 -7.38
C GLY A 226 -6.70 -26.21 -8.86
N GLU A 227 -7.39 -25.12 -9.20
CA GLU A 227 -7.31 -24.50 -10.53
C GLU A 227 -6.10 -23.55 -10.53
N GLY A 228 -4.92 -24.08 -10.84
CA GLY A 228 -3.69 -23.29 -10.87
C GLY A 228 -3.79 -22.16 -11.88
N LYS A 229 -3.72 -20.90 -11.44
CA LYS A 229 -3.15 -19.85 -12.29
C LYS A 229 -1.69 -20.22 -12.55
N GLU A 230 -1.26 -20.16 -13.81
CA GLU A 230 0.15 -20.32 -14.19
C GLU A 230 1.01 -19.35 -13.35
N GLY A 231 1.86 -19.88 -12.45
CA GLY A 231 2.74 -19.06 -11.61
C GLY A 231 3.04 -19.57 -10.20
N GLY A 232 2.30 -20.55 -9.67
CA GLY A 232 2.52 -21.07 -8.30
C GLY A 232 2.12 -20.09 -7.17
N LEU A 233 2.39 -20.44 -5.92
CA LEU A 233 2.22 -19.54 -4.77
C LEU A 233 3.30 -18.45 -4.78
N LEU A 234 2.91 -17.21 -4.46
CA LEU A 234 3.87 -16.09 -4.35
C LEU A 234 4.90 -16.27 -3.22
N LEU A 235 4.55 -17.01 -2.15
CA LEU A 235 5.41 -17.25 -0.97
C LEU A 235 5.21 -18.69 -0.43
N GLU A 236 6.28 -19.25 0.14
CA GLU A 236 6.31 -20.58 0.80
C GLU A 236 6.68 -20.45 2.29
N ASP A 237 6.30 -21.42 3.12
CA ASP A 237 6.45 -21.44 4.59
C ASP A 237 7.89 -21.17 5.07
N GLU A 238 8.88 -21.77 4.41
CA GLU A 238 10.30 -21.63 4.80
C GLU A 238 10.82 -20.19 4.64
N LEU A 239 10.18 -19.39 3.79
CA LEU A 239 10.51 -17.98 3.58
C LEU A 239 9.86 -17.10 4.64
N LEU A 240 8.66 -17.42 5.11
CA LEU A 240 7.93 -16.63 6.12
C LEU A 240 8.57 -16.74 7.51
N ASP A 241 9.10 -17.91 7.86
CA ASP A 241 9.69 -18.17 9.18
C ASP A 241 11.06 -17.52 9.40
N ARG A 242 11.76 -17.10 8.35
CA ARG A 242 13.13 -16.53 8.44
C ARG A 242 13.19 -15.10 9.00
N PHE A 243 12.07 -14.39 9.11
CA PHE A 243 12.04 -12.94 9.39
C PHE A 243 11.46 -12.56 10.75
N SER A 244 11.68 -13.42 11.76
CA SER A 244 11.24 -13.18 13.13
C SER A 244 12.11 -12.14 13.85
N LEU A 245 11.47 -11.15 14.49
CA LEU A 245 12.12 -10.22 15.43
C LEU A 245 12.40 -10.88 16.80
N GLY A 246 11.77 -12.04 17.07
CA GLY A 246 11.94 -12.81 18.31
C GLY A 246 12.23 -14.30 18.05
N THR A 247 12.42 -15.08 19.11
CA THR A 247 12.64 -16.54 19.02
C THR A 247 11.43 -17.24 18.39
N LYS A 248 11.67 -18.16 17.45
CA LYS A 248 10.59 -18.95 16.84
C LYS A 248 9.88 -19.76 17.94
N PRO A 249 8.56 -19.63 18.10
CA PRO A 249 7.86 -20.38 19.14
C PRO A 249 7.83 -21.87 18.81
N GLU A 250 7.86 -22.74 19.83
CA GLU A 250 7.76 -24.20 19.67
C GLU A 250 6.44 -24.62 19.01
N ARG A 251 5.38 -23.82 19.15
CA ARG A 251 4.06 -24.06 18.55
C ARG A 251 3.43 -22.77 18.06
N ARG A 252 2.88 -22.79 16.84
CA ARG A 252 2.08 -21.69 16.27
C ARG A 252 0.84 -21.47 17.13
N VAL A 253 0.59 -20.23 17.53
CA VAL A 253 -0.70 -19.82 18.13
C VAL A 253 -1.70 -19.56 17.02
N ARG A 254 -2.91 -20.13 17.14
CA ARG A 254 -3.98 -19.98 16.15
C ARG A 254 -4.49 -18.54 16.18
N ASN A 255 -4.74 -17.95 15.01
CA ASN A 255 -5.24 -16.59 14.89
C ASN A 255 -6.34 -16.56 13.83
N ASN A 256 -7.40 -15.77 14.05
CA ASN A 256 -8.48 -15.58 13.07
C ASN A 256 -8.05 -14.71 11.87
N HIS A 257 -6.94 -13.98 11.99
CA HIS A 257 -6.41 -13.10 10.97
C HIS A 257 -7.46 -12.16 10.33
N LEU A 258 -8.33 -11.55 11.13
CA LEU A 258 -9.39 -10.61 10.71
C LEU A 258 -8.89 -9.59 9.68
N SER A 259 -7.68 -9.07 9.85
CA SER A 259 -7.06 -8.12 8.92
C SER A 259 -6.91 -8.64 7.48
N LEU A 260 -6.60 -9.94 7.31
CA LEU A 260 -6.45 -10.61 6.01
C LEU A 260 -7.82 -10.95 5.43
N LEU A 261 -8.72 -11.51 6.24
CA LEU A 261 -10.08 -11.85 5.84
C LEU A 261 -10.83 -10.62 5.32
N ALA A 262 -10.75 -9.50 6.05
CA ALA A 262 -11.40 -8.26 5.67
C ALA A 262 -10.82 -7.65 4.39
N MET A 263 -9.55 -7.90 4.08
CA MET A 263 -8.96 -7.42 2.84
C MET A 263 -9.53 -8.16 1.63
N VAL A 264 -9.62 -9.49 1.72
CA VAL A 264 -10.20 -10.31 0.64
C VAL A 264 -11.69 -10.03 0.46
N ASP A 265 -12.42 -9.87 1.56
CA ASP A 265 -13.81 -9.44 1.51
C ASP A 265 -13.96 -8.05 0.86
N CYS A 266 -13.11 -7.08 1.22
CA CYS A 266 -13.10 -5.76 0.60
C CYS A 266 -12.85 -5.82 -0.91
N TRP A 267 -11.86 -6.61 -1.36
CA TRP A 267 -11.58 -6.79 -2.77
C TRP A 267 -12.76 -7.43 -3.51
N TRP A 268 -13.36 -8.47 -2.93
CA TRP A 268 -14.55 -9.11 -3.48
C TRP A 268 -15.72 -8.13 -3.63
N LYS A 269 -16.03 -7.35 -2.58
CA LYS A 269 -17.11 -6.35 -2.61
C LYS A 269 -16.92 -5.26 -3.66
N LEU A 270 -15.66 -4.94 -3.98
CA LEU A 270 -15.33 -3.92 -4.98
C LEU A 270 -15.04 -4.49 -6.38
N GLY A 271 -15.11 -5.81 -6.55
CA GLY A 271 -14.74 -6.47 -7.81
C GLY A 271 -13.28 -6.26 -8.20
N ILE A 272 -12.38 -6.15 -7.22
CA ILE A 272 -10.94 -5.95 -7.44
C ILE A 272 -10.24 -7.31 -7.47
N VAL A 273 -9.48 -7.58 -8.53
CA VAL A 273 -8.56 -8.71 -8.61
C VAL A 273 -7.13 -8.16 -8.50
N PRO A 274 -6.45 -8.34 -7.34
CA PRO A 274 -5.11 -7.78 -7.09
C PRO A 274 -4.06 -8.07 -8.16
N TYR A 275 -4.13 -9.24 -8.79
CA TYR A 275 -3.17 -9.69 -9.80
C TYR A 275 -3.20 -8.88 -11.09
N ASP A 276 -4.34 -8.26 -11.42
CA ASP A 276 -4.49 -7.47 -12.64
C ASP A 276 -3.69 -6.16 -12.57
N HIS A 277 -3.28 -5.75 -11.36
CA HIS A 277 -2.61 -4.49 -11.08
C HIS A 277 -1.15 -4.64 -10.67
N MET A 278 -0.56 -5.83 -10.92
CA MET A 278 0.81 -6.16 -10.52
C MET A 278 1.90 -5.29 -11.18
N ILE A 279 1.58 -4.65 -12.31
CA ILE A 279 2.47 -3.73 -13.02
C ILE A 279 2.97 -2.55 -12.16
N CYS A 280 2.19 -2.17 -11.15
CA CYS A 280 2.54 -1.10 -10.20
C CYS A 280 2.69 -1.63 -8.76
N SER A 281 2.86 -2.95 -8.60
CA SER A 281 2.96 -3.55 -7.28
C SER A 281 4.24 -3.11 -6.55
N THR A 282 4.08 -2.71 -5.29
CA THR A 282 5.20 -2.44 -4.40
C THR A 282 5.69 -3.73 -3.75
N PRO A 283 6.94 -3.81 -3.24
CA PRO A 283 7.40 -4.97 -2.48
C PRO A 283 6.48 -5.31 -1.29
N LEU A 284 5.95 -4.28 -0.61
CA LEU A 284 5.01 -4.46 0.51
C LEU A 284 3.70 -5.10 0.07
N PHE A 285 3.12 -4.61 -1.03
CA PHE A 285 1.90 -5.19 -1.57
C PHE A 285 2.09 -6.64 -1.98
N ARG A 286 3.20 -6.98 -2.66
CA ARG A 286 3.49 -8.36 -3.09
C ARG A 286 3.62 -9.31 -1.91
N LEU A 287 4.31 -8.88 -0.85
CA LEU A 287 4.45 -9.66 0.38
C LEU A 287 3.08 -9.89 1.04
N TRP A 288 2.29 -8.82 1.16
CA TRP A 288 0.96 -8.87 1.76
C TRP A 288 -0.02 -9.73 0.95
N LEU A 289 -0.03 -9.58 -0.37
CA LEU A 289 -0.82 -10.40 -1.28
C LEU A 289 -0.40 -11.88 -1.17
N GLY A 290 0.90 -12.16 -1.12
CA GLY A 290 1.40 -13.54 -1.04
C GLY A 290 1.00 -14.25 0.24
N ILE A 291 1.04 -13.60 1.41
CA ILE A 291 0.57 -14.23 2.66
C ILE A 291 -0.94 -14.38 2.71
N THR A 292 -1.68 -13.49 2.04
CA THR A 292 -3.13 -13.58 1.92
C THR A 292 -3.52 -14.74 1.02
N GLU A 293 -2.86 -14.86 -0.14
CA GLU A 293 -3.05 -15.98 -1.06
C GLU A 293 -2.74 -17.31 -0.36
N TYR A 294 -1.62 -17.37 0.37
CA TYR A 294 -1.26 -18.55 1.17
C TYR A 294 -2.39 -18.98 2.11
N LEU A 295 -2.93 -18.03 2.89
CA LEU A 295 -4.03 -18.31 3.81
C LEU A 295 -5.28 -18.86 3.11
N PHE A 296 -5.62 -18.32 1.94
CA PHE A 296 -6.84 -18.66 1.21
C PHE A 296 -6.71 -19.90 0.31
N ARG A 297 -5.48 -20.34 0.02
CA ARG A 297 -5.22 -21.56 -0.76
C ARG A 297 -5.07 -22.81 0.10
N ASP A 298 -4.74 -22.66 1.37
CA ASP A 298 -4.75 -23.77 2.33
C ASP A 298 -6.14 -23.90 2.97
N LYS A 299 -6.89 -24.93 2.55
CA LYS A 299 -8.25 -25.20 3.04
C LYS A 299 -8.29 -25.50 4.53
N ASP A 300 -7.32 -26.28 5.03
CA ASP A 300 -7.31 -26.70 6.44
C ASP A 300 -6.96 -25.52 7.33
N LEU A 301 -6.04 -24.66 6.88
CA LEU A 301 -5.72 -23.40 7.56
C LEU A 301 -6.91 -22.43 7.54
N LEU A 302 -7.60 -22.29 6.41
CA LEU A 302 -8.76 -21.39 6.31
C LEU A 302 -9.93 -21.86 7.19
N ASP A 303 -10.18 -23.18 7.25
CA ASP A 303 -11.16 -23.75 8.17
C ASP A 303 -10.74 -23.57 9.64
N GLU A 304 -9.45 -23.71 9.99
CA GLU A 304 -8.94 -23.39 11.33
C GLU A 304 -9.14 -21.91 11.68
N VAL A 305 -8.91 -21.01 10.72
CA VAL A 305 -9.12 -19.57 10.91
C VAL A 305 -10.57 -19.25 11.25
N VAL A 306 -11.54 -19.84 10.52
CA VAL A 306 -12.97 -19.65 10.81
C VAL A 306 -13.32 -20.23 12.18
N GLU A 307 -12.81 -21.41 12.53
CA GLU A 307 -13.04 -22.01 13.84
C GLU A 307 -12.51 -21.13 14.98
N THR A 308 -11.29 -20.63 14.82
CA THR A 308 -10.62 -19.72 15.76
C THR A 308 -11.41 -18.42 15.89
N ALA A 309 -11.92 -17.87 14.78
CA ALA A 309 -12.70 -16.65 14.78
C ALA A 309 -14.00 -16.74 15.61
N ILE A 310 -14.61 -17.92 15.66
CA ILE A 310 -15.87 -18.16 16.38
C ILE A 310 -15.60 -18.51 17.85
N HIS A 311 -14.67 -19.42 18.11
CA HIS A 311 -14.54 -20.08 19.41
C HIS A 311 -13.36 -19.62 20.26
N ASP A 312 -12.34 -19.01 19.65
CA ASP A 312 -11.15 -18.52 20.36
C ASP A 312 -11.28 -17.02 20.68
N ASN A 313 -11.03 -16.66 21.94
CA ASN A 313 -11.08 -15.27 22.41
C ASN A 313 -9.70 -14.66 22.64
N THR A 314 -8.62 -15.38 22.33
CA THR A 314 -7.23 -14.96 22.54
C THR A 314 -6.94 -13.61 21.90
N PHE A 315 -7.45 -13.33 20.70
CA PHE A 315 -7.23 -12.07 19.96
C PHE A 315 -8.44 -11.13 19.98
N ARG A 316 -9.54 -11.49 20.66
CA ARG A 316 -10.83 -10.78 20.54
C ARG A 316 -10.75 -9.31 20.94
N ALA A 317 -10.00 -9.00 21.98
CA ALA A 317 -9.79 -7.62 22.44
C ALA A 317 -8.95 -6.82 21.42
N ASP A 318 -7.96 -7.46 20.79
CA ASP A 318 -7.13 -6.84 19.75
C ASP A 318 -7.94 -6.60 18.46
N ASP A 319 -8.83 -7.53 18.10
CA ASP A 319 -9.74 -7.40 16.97
C ASP A 319 -10.78 -6.27 17.17
N LEU A 320 -11.20 -6.04 18.42
CA LEU A 320 -12.08 -4.92 18.77
C LEU A 320 -11.38 -3.58 18.51
N GLU A 321 -10.17 -3.39 19.07
CA GLU A 321 -9.38 -2.18 18.86
C GLU A 321 -9.01 -2.01 17.38
N PHE A 322 -8.72 -3.10 16.68
CA PHE A 322 -8.48 -3.09 15.24
C PHE A 322 -9.69 -2.59 14.45
N THR A 323 -10.90 -3.07 14.80
CA THR A 323 -12.16 -2.63 14.19
C THR A 323 -12.44 -1.15 14.46
N PHE A 324 -12.13 -0.67 15.66
CA PHE A 324 -12.27 0.75 16.01
C PHE A 324 -11.28 1.61 15.23
N ALA A 325 -10.03 1.17 15.15
CA ALA A 325 -8.99 1.86 14.40
C ALA A 325 -9.30 1.94 12.90
N ALA A 326 -9.79 0.85 12.29
CA ALA A 326 -10.16 0.83 10.87
C ALA A 326 -11.25 1.85 10.54
N ARG A 327 -12.28 1.97 11.40
CA ARG A 327 -13.34 2.97 11.24
C ARG A 327 -12.82 4.40 11.41
N ASP A 328 -12.04 4.67 12.46
CA ASP A 328 -11.51 6.03 12.69
C ASP A 328 -10.57 6.48 11.56
N TRP A 329 -9.71 5.59 11.04
CA TRP A 329 -8.90 5.92 9.86
C TRP A 329 -9.77 6.19 8.63
N SER A 330 -10.83 5.41 8.42
CA SER A 330 -11.77 5.60 7.32
C SER A 330 -12.52 6.93 7.40
N ASP A 331 -12.97 7.32 8.58
CA ASP A 331 -13.67 8.58 8.83
C ASP A 331 -12.74 9.77 8.56
N ARG A 332 -11.52 9.75 9.08
CA ARG A 332 -10.50 10.79 8.83
C ARG A 332 -10.23 10.97 7.34
N VAL A 333 -10.12 9.87 6.61
CA VAL A 333 -9.92 9.86 5.15
C VAL A 333 -11.14 10.39 4.40
N SER A 334 -12.33 9.98 4.81
CA SER A 334 -13.59 10.40 4.19
C SER A 334 -13.82 11.91 4.34
N PHE A 335 -13.55 12.45 5.53
CA PHE A 335 -13.64 13.88 5.81
C PHE A 335 -12.50 14.71 5.23
N GLY A 336 -11.43 14.07 4.73
CA GLY A 336 -10.24 14.75 4.23
C GLY A 336 -9.47 15.52 5.33
N ASN A 337 -9.55 15.05 6.57
CA ASN A 337 -8.93 15.71 7.71
C ASN A 337 -7.42 15.39 7.78
N MET A 338 -6.61 16.17 7.08
CA MET A 338 -5.14 16.00 7.06
C MET A 338 -4.52 16.17 8.46
N ASP A 339 -4.90 17.21 9.20
CA ASP A 339 -4.34 17.49 10.54
C ASP A 339 -4.68 16.38 11.52
N GLY A 340 -5.94 15.94 11.55
CA GLY A 340 -6.35 14.81 12.38
C GLY A 340 -5.64 13.52 11.97
N TYR A 341 -5.42 13.28 10.67
CA TYR A 341 -4.65 12.12 10.23
C TYR A 341 -3.21 12.20 10.78
N ARG A 342 -2.57 13.36 10.65
CA ARG A 342 -1.21 13.63 11.14
C ARG A 342 -1.10 13.40 12.64
N GLU A 343 -1.94 14.05 13.45
CA GLU A 343 -1.88 13.96 14.91
C GLU A 343 -1.97 12.51 15.39
N LYS A 344 -2.92 11.74 14.83
CA LYS A 344 -3.06 10.32 15.15
C LYS A 344 -1.83 9.51 14.74
N PHE A 345 -1.35 9.71 13.52
CA PHE A 345 -0.19 9.00 13.01
C PHE A 345 1.05 9.29 13.88
N GLU A 346 1.35 10.56 14.14
CA GLU A 346 2.51 10.99 14.92
C GLU A 346 2.44 10.51 16.38
N SER A 347 1.25 10.44 16.97
CA SER A 347 1.04 9.86 18.30
C SER A 347 1.43 8.37 18.34
N ILE A 348 0.97 7.58 17.37
CA ILE A 348 1.28 6.14 17.30
C ILE A 348 2.75 5.93 16.91
N GLN A 349 3.27 6.77 16.01
CA GLN A 349 4.69 6.78 15.65
C GLN A 349 5.58 7.02 16.87
N SER A 350 5.21 7.97 17.73
CA SER A 350 5.95 8.26 18.97
C SER A 350 5.96 7.07 19.92
N TYR A 351 4.86 6.33 20.02
CA TYR A 351 4.77 5.10 20.81
C TYR A 351 5.77 4.02 20.33
N PHE A 352 5.93 3.85 19.01
CA PHE A 352 6.86 2.86 18.45
C PHE A 352 8.29 3.36 18.22
N ALA A 353 8.55 4.66 18.38
CA ALA A 353 9.83 5.29 18.08
C ALA A 353 11.07 4.59 18.67
N PRO A 354 11.06 4.09 19.93
CA PRO A 354 12.20 3.39 20.51
C PRO A 354 12.60 2.09 19.78
N ARG A 355 11.72 1.54 18.94
CA ARG A 355 11.87 0.21 18.32
C ARG A 355 12.11 0.29 16.81
N PHE A 356 11.99 1.49 16.20
CA PHE A 356 12.26 1.68 14.77
C PHE A 356 13.67 1.30 14.32
N PRO A 357 14.77 1.54 15.07
CA PRO A 357 16.11 1.17 14.60
C PRO A 357 16.26 -0.33 14.30
N GLU A 358 15.77 -1.17 15.22
CA GLU A 358 15.80 -2.62 15.09
C GLU A 358 14.84 -3.10 13.99
N ALA A 359 13.60 -2.61 14.01
CA ALA A 359 12.58 -2.96 13.02
C ALA A 359 12.98 -2.57 11.59
N THR A 360 13.67 -1.44 11.42
CA THR A 360 14.14 -0.98 10.11
C THR A 360 15.22 -1.92 9.57
N LYS A 361 16.12 -2.40 10.43
CA LYS A 361 17.16 -3.36 10.04
C LYS A 361 16.54 -4.66 9.53
N VAL A 362 15.67 -5.28 10.34
CA VAL A 362 15.01 -6.55 9.99
C VAL A 362 14.09 -6.40 8.78
N GLY A 363 13.31 -5.32 8.72
CA GLY A 363 12.43 -5.04 7.58
C GLY A 363 13.17 -4.86 6.25
N ASN A 364 14.37 -4.27 6.26
CA ASN A 364 15.20 -4.13 5.06
C ASN A 364 15.83 -5.46 4.62
N GLU A 365 16.30 -6.27 5.57
CA GLU A 365 16.80 -7.62 5.30
C GLU A 365 15.70 -8.50 4.70
N MET A 366 14.48 -8.44 5.25
CA MET A 366 13.32 -9.18 4.75
C MET A 366 13.00 -8.86 3.28
N ILE A 367 12.87 -7.56 2.93
CA ILE A 367 12.56 -7.16 1.55
C ILE A 367 13.68 -7.59 0.61
N LYS A 368 14.94 -7.41 1.00
CA LYS A 368 16.09 -7.80 0.18
C LYS A 368 16.06 -9.30 -0.14
N THR A 369 15.86 -10.14 0.87
CA THR A 369 15.80 -11.60 0.69
C THR A 369 14.60 -12.03 -0.16
N ILE A 370 13.44 -11.40 0.01
CA ILE A 370 12.26 -11.70 -0.83
C ILE A 370 12.52 -11.29 -2.28
N GLU A 371 13.06 -10.11 -2.52
CA GLU A 371 13.39 -9.64 -3.87
C GLU A 371 14.43 -10.52 -4.55
N GLU A 372 15.44 -11.01 -3.82
CA GLU A 372 16.43 -11.96 -4.33
C GLU A 372 15.80 -13.30 -4.72
N ASN A 373 14.91 -13.84 -3.89
CA ASN A 373 14.21 -15.10 -4.18
C ASN A 373 13.24 -14.97 -5.37
N LEU A 374 12.49 -13.87 -5.45
CA LEU A 374 11.61 -13.60 -6.60
C LEU A 374 12.42 -13.47 -7.90
N LYS A 375 13.58 -12.80 -7.86
CA LYS A 375 14.50 -12.72 -9.01
C LYS A 375 15.07 -14.08 -9.40
N ALA A 376 15.40 -14.93 -8.43
CA ALA A 376 15.90 -16.28 -8.70
C ALA A 376 14.84 -17.14 -9.42
N ARG A 377 13.58 -17.08 -8.98
CA ARG A 377 12.46 -17.78 -9.64
C ARG A 377 12.20 -17.27 -11.06
N GLN A 378 12.23 -15.96 -11.28
CA GLN A 378 12.10 -15.37 -12.62
C GLN A 378 13.24 -15.72 -13.58
N ARG A 379 14.38 -16.21 -13.09
CA ARG A 379 15.47 -16.72 -13.93
C ARG A 379 15.37 -18.22 -14.19
N ALA A 380 14.59 -18.94 -13.38
CA ALA A 380 14.42 -20.38 -13.46
C ALA A 380 13.18 -20.80 -14.27
N ALA A 381 12.18 -19.91 -14.36
CA ALA A 381 11.09 -19.95 -15.33
C ALA A 381 11.51 -19.23 -16.61
#